data_AF-A0A356GRY7-F1
#
_entry.id   AF-A0A356GRY7-F1
#
_cell.length_a   1.000
_cell.length_b   1.000
_cell.length_c   1.000
_cell.angle_alpha   90.00
_cell.angle_beta   90.00
_cell.angle_gamma   90.00
#
_symmetry.space_group_name_H-M   'P 1'
#
loop_
_entity.id
_entity.type
_entity.pdbx_description
1 polymer ?
#
loop_
_entity_poly.entity_id
_entity_poly.type
_entity_poly.pdbx_seq_one_letter_code
_entity_poly.pdbx_strand_id
1 'polypeptide(L)'
;MGGVYYSTKHGNTVTGVVSPLLPNPPPPGACSQCHYEHASIGGVSTGGPFSYLLFADDTNALCYLCHSAASAITVYLGSTVYNPSSHALSAAMIWPGPNPPARSGSDAGKCVNCHNPHGYKDASGLIPNMAISREENLCLACHNGVVARKNISSKLQDTYKHPVATAGKHLASEGNDPAKFASPSNRHSECEDCHNAHSAKADSTPPAPPTASTRLLGVGRIQVTNGSAGTVPLYNYVPGGSGTPMEYEICFKCHSSWTTQPAGQSNLASLFNSNNPSFHPVEAQGKNRNINPNAFVNKPDWSILAWTWDKLMYCADCHTSDDGTVRGPHGSMNRYLLKKPYTANPAQRTMSSTELCFDCHRYDTYANNNATNTIKGYSRFNPPAFSQGHTYHVGSRRYPCYACHQSHGSAARPGLIVTGRSPGLNSYTQTTTGGSCSPTCHGTQTYTINYSR
;
A
#
# COMPACT_ATOMS: atom_id res chain seq x y z
N MET A 1 -37.83 12.74 7.75
CA MET A 1 -38.31 11.37 7.49
C MET A 1 -37.15 10.41 7.75
N GLY A 2 -37.36 9.34 8.53
CA GLY A 2 -36.33 8.44 9.07
C GLY A 2 -35.57 7.58 8.06
N GLY A 3 -35.33 8.10 6.85
CA GLY A 3 -34.51 7.47 5.83
C GLY A 3 -34.95 6.04 5.51
N VAL A 4 -33.95 5.15 5.43
CA VAL A 4 -34.11 3.70 5.24
C VAL A 4 -33.76 2.95 6.52
N TYR A 5 -33.92 3.60 7.68
CA TYR A 5 -33.38 3.16 8.95
C TYR A 5 -33.78 1.72 9.33
N TYR A 6 -35.07 1.37 9.22
CA TYR A 6 -35.58 0.03 9.51
C TYR A 6 -35.08 -1.06 8.55
N SER A 7 -34.50 -0.68 7.40
CA SER A 7 -33.82 -1.61 6.50
C SER A 7 -32.35 -1.84 6.89
N THR A 8 -31.81 -1.05 7.82
CA THR A 8 -30.42 -1.17 8.27
C THR A 8 -30.26 -2.15 9.42
N LYS A 9 -29.02 -2.55 9.69
CA LYS A 9 -28.70 -3.31 10.91
C LYS A 9 -29.05 -2.55 12.19
N HIS A 10 -28.95 -1.22 12.21
CA HIS A 10 -29.30 -0.43 13.38
C HIS A 10 -30.81 -0.44 13.66
N GLY A 11 -31.65 -0.35 12.63
CA GLY A 11 -33.11 -0.34 12.79
C GLY A 11 -33.77 -1.72 12.85
N ASN A 12 -33.00 -2.80 12.98
CA ASN A 12 -33.56 -4.14 13.09
C ASN A 12 -34.24 -4.33 14.46
N THR A 13 -35.46 -4.87 14.50
CA THR A 13 -36.23 -5.01 15.75
C THR A 13 -35.72 -6.10 16.70
N VAL A 14 -34.78 -6.93 16.24
CA VAL A 14 -34.23 -8.07 17.00
C VAL A 14 -32.75 -7.84 17.31
N THR A 15 -31.96 -7.44 16.30
CA THR A 15 -30.51 -7.26 16.39
C THR A 15 -30.07 -5.80 16.28
N GLY A 16 -31.02 -4.88 16.38
CA GLY A 16 -30.80 -3.45 16.22
C GLY A 16 -29.96 -2.83 17.31
N VAL A 17 -29.76 -1.52 17.21
CA VAL A 17 -29.04 -0.77 18.23
C VAL A 17 -29.76 -0.90 19.58
N VAL A 18 -28.99 -1.12 20.63
CA VAL A 18 -29.43 -1.11 22.02
C VAL A 18 -28.44 -0.26 22.79
N SER A 19 -28.88 0.88 23.31
CA SER A 19 -28.00 1.75 24.09
C SER A 19 -27.67 1.11 25.44
N PRO A 20 -26.39 0.91 25.79
CA PRO A 20 -26.01 0.28 27.05
C PRO A 20 -26.20 1.20 28.26
N LEU A 21 -26.54 2.47 28.03
CA LEU A 21 -26.64 3.51 29.05
C LEU A 21 -28.08 3.75 29.53
N LEU A 22 -29.06 3.07 28.94
CA LEU A 22 -30.46 3.21 29.30
C LEU A 22 -30.84 2.17 30.35
N PRO A 23 -31.26 2.57 31.57
CA PRO A 23 -31.62 1.63 32.64
C PRO A 23 -32.85 0.77 32.29
N ASN A 24 -33.69 1.22 31.36
CA ASN A 24 -34.74 0.45 30.68
C ASN A 24 -34.66 0.76 29.18
N PRO A 25 -33.81 0.07 28.41
CA PRO A 25 -33.65 0.38 27.01
C PRO A 25 -34.96 0.11 26.26
N PRO A 26 -35.35 0.96 25.30
CA PRO A 26 -36.46 0.68 24.42
C PRO A 26 -36.18 -0.59 23.58
N PRO A 27 -37.15 -1.10 22.82
CA PRO A 27 -36.92 -2.23 21.94
C PRO A 27 -35.72 -2.02 21.01
N PRO A 28 -34.97 -3.08 20.65
CA PRO A 28 -33.84 -2.96 19.73
C PRO A 28 -34.24 -2.26 18.43
N GLY A 29 -33.39 -1.35 17.96
CA GLY A 29 -33.62 -0.61 16.72
C GLY A 29 -34.82 0.35 16.72
N ALA A 30 -35.37 0.70 17.88
CA ALA A 30 -36.34 1.78 18.00
C ALA A 30 -35.70 3.16 17.83
N CYS A 31 -36.45 4.16 17.35
CA CYS A 31 -35.98 5.55 17.27
C CYS A 31 -35.52 6.10 18.63
N SER A 32 -36.14 5.63 19.71
CA SER A 32 -35.79 5.95 21.09
C SER A 32 -34.47 5.36 21.57
N GLN A 33 -33.71 4.69 20.71
CA GLN A 33 -32.33 4.34 21.00
C GLN A 33 -31.37 5.53 20.81
N CYS A 34 -31.82 6.61 20.16
CA CYS A 34 -31.05 7.84 19.99
C CYS A 34 -31.82 9.12 20.35
N HIS A 35 -33.15 9.07 20.31
CA HIS A 35 -34.02 10.22 20.53
C HIS A 35 -34.87 10.09 21.80
N TYR A 36 -35.10 11.20 22.50
CA TYR A 36 -36.11 11.33 23.53
C TYR A 36 -37.50 11.39 22.90
N GLU A 37 -38.42 10.53 23.34
CA GLU A 37 -39.83 10.59 22.94
C GLU A 37 -40.58 11.70 23.70
N HIS A 38 -40.17 12.03 24.93
CA HIS A 38 -40.84 13.03 25.79
C HIS A 38 -39.86 13.82 26.69
N ALA A 39 -38.72 14.28 26.14
CA ALA A 39 -37.70 15.04 26.88
C ALA A 39 -37.14 14.35 28.15
N SER A 40 -37.45 13.07 28.34
CA SER A 40 -37.04 12.21 29.46
C SER A 40 -37.01 10.76 28.98
N ILE A 41 -36.15 9.93 29.60
CA ILE A 41 -36.14 8.48 29.39
C ILE A 41 -36.80 7.85 30.61
N GLY A 42 -37.93 7.16 30.42
CA GLY A 42 -38.63 6.49 31.52
C GLY A 42 -39.06 7.42 32.67
N GLY A 43 -39.31 8.71 32.37
CA GLY A 43 -39.69 9.72 33.35
C GLY A 43 -38.55 10.32 34.17
N VAL A 44 -37.29 9.94 33.91
CA VAL A 44 -36.11 10.49 34.58
C VAL A 44 -35.46 11.57 33.71
N SER A 45 -35.20 12.74 34.29
CA SER A 45 -34.40 13.79 33.64
C SER A 45 -32.93 13.40 33.66
N THR A 46 -32.37 13.18 32.49
CA THR A 46 -30.98 12.74 32.25
C THR A 46 -30.07 13.90 31.83
N GLY A 47 -30.53 15.15 31.97
CA GLY A 47 -29.78 16.34 31.56
C GLY A 47 -29.96 16.76 30.09
N GLY A 48 -30.88 16.13 29.35
CA GLY A 48 -31.36 16.53 28.02
C GLY A 48 -32.77 17.15 28.05
N PRO A 49 -33.44 17.32 26.89
CA PRO A 49 -33.01 16.93 25.54
C PRO A 49 -32.00 17.90 24.93
N PHE A 50 -31.02 17.35 24.22
CA PHE A 50 -30.14 18.12 23.34
C PHE A 50 -30.87 18.44 22.02
N SER A 51 -30.22 19.20 21.13
CA SER A 51 -30.73 19.49 19.78
C SER A 51 -31.28 18.22 19.11
N TYR A 52 -32.41 18.34 18.41
CA TYR A 52 -33.11 17.23 17.74
C TYR A 52 -33.57 16.10 18.67
N LEU A 53 -33.81 16.42 19.94
CA LEU A 53 -34.21 15.47 20.98
C LEU A 53 -33.20 14.36 21.19
N LEU A 54 -31.90 14.59 20.97
CA LEU A 54 -30.87 13.57 21.14
C LEU A 54 -30.50 13.33 22.60
N PHE A 55 -29.99 12.13 22.91
CA PHE A 55 -29.47 11.75 24.24
C PHE A 55 -28.15 12.40 24.63
N ALA A 56 -27.42 12.90 23.65
CA ALA A 56 -26.18 13.63 23.82
C ALA A 56 -26.13 14.77 22.80
N ASP A 57 -25.13 15.65 22.90
CA ASP A 57 -24.88 16.68 21.91
C ASP A 57 -24.82 16.10 20.49
N ASP A 58 -25.28 16.87 19.50
CA ASP A 58 -25.22 16.57 18.06
C ASP A 58 -23.77 16.64 17.52
N THR A 59 -22.94 15.76 18.06
CA THR A 59 -21.52 15.59 17.82
C THR A 59 -21.21 14.09 17.82
N ASN A 60 -19.93 13.72 17.73
CA ASN A 60 -19.52 12.32 17.87
C ASN A 60 -19.84 11.74 19.25
N ALA A 61 -20.16 12.56 20.26
CA ALA A 61 -20.54 12.10 21.60
C ALA A 61 -21.72 11.13 21.57
N LEU A 62 -22.74 11.39 20.73
CA LEU A 62 -23.88 10.47 20.55
C LEU A 62 -23.42 9.10 20.04
N CYS A 63 -22.54 9.08 19.04
CA CYS A 63 -22.02 7.85 18.46
C CYS A 63 -21.18 7.06 19.49
N TYR A 64 -20.38 7.77 20.29
CA TYR A 64 -19.49 7.17 21.29
C TYR A 64 -20.20 6.56 22.49
N LEU A 65 -21.51 6.81 22.69
CA LEU A 65 -22.30 6.09 23.69
C LEU A 65 -22.28 4.58 23.46
N CYS A 66 -22.20 4.16 22.19
CA CYS A 66 -22.11 2.75 21.78
C CYS A 66 -20.77 2.41 21.12
N HIS A 67 -20.22 3.32 20.31
CA HIS A 67 -18.98 3.13 19.56
C HIS A 67 -17.77 3.75 20.27
N SER A 68 -17.59 3.46 21.55
CA SER A 68 -16.41 3.91 22.32
C SER A 68 -15.19 3.02 22.10
N ALA A 69 -15.39 1.73 21.90
CA ALA A 69 -14.35 0.71 21.78
C ALA A 69 -14.23 0.13 20.37
N ALA A 70 -13.20 -0.69 20.16
CA ALA A 70 -13.00 -1.41 18.92
C ALA A 70 -14.18 -2.35 18.61
N SER A 71 -14.57 -2.37 17.34
CA SER A 71 -15.54 -3.33 16.80
C SER A 71 -14.96 -4.74 16.76
N ALA A 72 -15.84 -5.77 16.78
CA ALA A 72 -15.43 -7.18 16.76
C ALA A 72 -14.59 -7.56 15.53
N ILE A 73 -14.80 -6.89 14.40
CA ILE A 73 -14.06 -7.12 13.13
C ILE A 73 -12.88 -6.15 12.94
N THR A 74 -12.59 -5.31 13.94
CA THR A 74 -11.47 -4.36 14.02
C THR A 74 -11.33 -3.35 12.87
N VAL A 75 -12.39 -3.11 12.10
CA VAL A 75 -12.46 -2.03 11.10
C VAL A 75 -12.54 -0.66 11.78
N TYR A 76 -13.40 -0.53 12.80
CA TYR A 76 -13.39 0.60 13.73
C TYR A 76 -12.66 0.20 15.00
N LEU A 77 -11.69 1.00 15.44
CA LEU A 77 -10.80 0.71 16.57
C LEU A 77 -11.15 1.49 17.85
N GLY A 78 -12.30 2.16 17.89
CA GLY A 78 -12.75 2.96 19.01
C GLY A 78 -12.43 4.45 18.88
N SER A 79 -13.05 5.24 19.76
CA SER A 79 -12.96 6.70 19.72
C SER A 79 -11.55 7.21 20.02
N THR A 80 -10.80 6.49 20.85
CA THR A 80 -9.40 6.80 21.20
C THR A 80 -8.46 6.71 20.01
N VAL A 81 -8.78 5.89 19.00
CA VAL A 81 -8.01 5.78 17.75
C VAL A 81 -8.51 6.77 16.70
N TYR A 82 -9.83 6.98 16.62
CA TYR A 82 -10.43 7.92 15.69
C TYR A 82 -10.09 9.38 15.98
N ASN A 83 -10.25 9.84 17.22
CA ASN A 83 -10.06 11.24 17.61
C ASN A 83 -8.71 11.83 17.18
N PRO A 84 -7.57 11.11 17.25
CA PRO A 84 -6.29 11.62 16.75
C PRO A 84 -6.02 11.31 15.25
N SER A 85 -6.98 10.78 14.50
CA SER A 85 -6.83 10.52 13.06
C SER A 85 -6.88 11.82 12.23
N SER A 86 -6.36 11.78 11.01
CA SER A 86 -6.43 12.95 10.13
C SER A 86 -7.87 13.30 9.71
N HIS A 87 -8.78 12.33 9.65
CA HIS A 87 -10.18 12.61 9.35
C HIS A 87 -10.90 13.27 10.52
N ALA A 88 -10.60 12.90 11.76
CA ALA A 88 -11.19 13.56 12.92
C ALA A 88 -10.67 14.99 13.14
N LEU A 89 -9.38 15.22 12.88
CA LEU A 89 -8.72 16.50 13.20
C LEU A 89 -8.80 17.55 12.09
N SER A 90 -9.07 17.14 10.84
CA SER A 90 -9.06 18.06 9.71
C SER A 90 -10.32 18.93 9.67
N ALA A 91 -10.15 20.25 9.73
CA ALA A 91 -11.22 21.21 9.51
C ALA A 91 -11.83 21.13 8.09
N ALA A 92 -11.14 20.51 7.14
CA ALA A 92 -11.63 20.26 5.79
C ALA A 92 -12.42 18.95 5.67
N MET A 93 -12.47 18.09 6.69
CA MET A 93 -13.22 16.82 6.64
C MET A 93 -14.72 17.08 6.78
N ILE A 94 -15.30 17.65 5.73
CA ILE A 94 -16.71 18.03 5.62
C ILE A 94 -17.22 17.41 4.33
N TRP A 95 -18.38 16.73 4.39
CA TRP A 95 -19.00 16.18 3.20
C TRP A 95 -19.36 17.30 2.21
N PRO A 96 -18.84 17.27 0.97
CA PRO A 96 -18.96 18.40 0.04
C PRO A 96 -20.31 18.47 -0.69
N GLY A 97 -21.15 17.43 -0.58
CA GLY A 97 -22.35 17.30 -1.39
C GLY A 97 -22.06 16.95 -2.86
N PRO A 98 -23.03 17.11 -3.77
CA PRO A 98 -24.38 17.66 -3.53
C PRO A 98 -25.37 16.63 -2.95
N ASN A 99 -25.06 15.33 -3.01
CA ASN A 99 -25.96 14.29 -2.56
C ASN A 99 -25.28 13.29 -1.60
N PRO A 100 -25.65 13.23 -0.30
CA PRO A 100 -26.58 14.14 0.38
C PRO A 100 -26.08 15.60 0.36
N PRO A 101 -26.93 16.59 0.70
CA PRO A 101 -26.51 18.00 0.75
C PRO A 101 -25.22 18.20 1.55
N ALA A 102 -24.44 19.20 1.16
CA ALA A 102 -23.19 19.53 1.83
C ALA A 102 -23.41 19.76 3.34
N ARG A 103 -22.45 19.30 4.14
CA ARG A 103 -22.48 19.49 5.60
C ARG A 103 -21.99 20.89 5.97
N SER A 104 -22.40 21.34 7.15
CA SER A 104 -21.91 22.61 7.71
C SER A 104 -20.44 22.49 8.10
N GLY A 105 -19.71 23.61 8.11
CA GLY A 105 -18.33 23.67 8.64
C GLY A 105 -18.23 23.25 10.12
N SER A 106 -19.31 23.44 10.89
CA SER A 106 -19.41 22.98 12.28
C SER A 106 -19.41 21.45 12.43
N ASP A 107 -19.57 20.71 11.33
CA ASP A 107 -19.56 19.25 11.32
C ASP A 107 -18.20 18.67 10.95
N ALA A 108 -17.16 19.48 10.77
CA ALA A 108 -15.83 18.98 10.41
C ALA A 108 -15.36 17.85 11.35
N GLY A 109 -14.90 16.74 10.77
CA GLY A 109 -14.41 15.57 11.51
C GLY A 109 -15.49 14.79 12.28
N LYS A 110 -16.78 15.11 12.11
CA LYS A 110 -17.86 14.29 12.67
C LYS A 110 -18.11 13.03 11.84
N CYS A 111 -18.58 11.96 12.50
CA CYS A 111 -18.94 10.69 11.86
C CYS A 111 -19.95 10.87 10.72
N VAL A 112 -20.82 11.88 10.83
CA VAL A 112 -21.91 12.16 9.88
C VAL A 112 -21.47 12.71 8.51
N ASN A 113 -20.18 12.94 8.32
CA ASN A 113 -19.58 13.22 7.00
C ASN A 113 -19.36 11.96 6.16
N CYS A 114 -19.42 10.78 6.79
CA CYS A 114 -19.27 9.49 6.11
C CYS A 114 -20.48 8.58 6.36
N HIS A 115 -21.05 8.64 7.56
CA HIS A 115 -22.17 7.81 7.97
C HIS A 115 -23.48 8.62 8.06
N ASN A 116 -24.61 7.95 7.90
CA ASN A 116 -25.92 8.47 8.20
C ASN A 116 -26.63 7.50 9.15
N PRO A 117 -26.95 7.91 10.39
CA PRO A 117 -27.59 7.04 11.38
C PRO A 117 -29.00 6.59 10.97
N HIS A 118 -29.63 7.25 9.99
CA HIS A 118 -30.90 6.82 9.39
C HIS A 118 -30.74 5.93 8.14
N GLY A 119 -29.50 5.56 7.81
CA GLY A 119 -29.16 4.79 6.62
C GLY A 119 -29.26 5.58 5.32
N TYR A 120 -28.75 4.97 4.24
CA TYR A 120 -28.82 5.53 2.90
C TYR A 120 -29.03 4.40 1.87
N LYS A 121 -29.63 4.73 0.72
CA LYS A 121 -29.79 3.79 -0.41
C LYS A 121 -29.44 4.47 -1.72
N ASP A 122 -28.91 3.68 -2.65
CA ASP A 122 -28.70 4.06 -4.04
C ASP A 122 -29.55 3.17 -4.95
N ALA A 123 -29.33 3.25 -6.27
CA ALA A 123 -30.02 2.43 -7.25
C ALA A 123 -29.77 0.92 -7.06
N SER A 124 -28.66 0.54 -6.41
CA SER A 124 -28.29 -0.84 -6.09
C SER A 124 -28.84 -1.29 -4.73
N GLY A 125 -29.66 -0.47 -4.07
CA GLY A 125 -30.32 -0.77 -2.80
C GLY A 125 -29.62 -0.15 -1.61
N LEU A 126 -29.69 -0.82 -0.46
CA LEU A 126 -29.14 -0.30 0.78
C LEU A 126 -27.61 -0.15 0.67
N ILE A 127 -27.10 1.00 1.13
CA ILE A 127 -25.66 1.19 1.29
C ILE A 127 -25.23 0.58 2.63
N PRO A 128 -24.25 -0.33 2.65
CA PRO A 128 -23.83 -1.01 3.88
C PRO A 128 -23.16 -0.07 4.88
N ASN A 129 -22.98 -0.54 6.12
CA ASN A 129 -22.22 0.13 7.18
C ASN A 129 -22.71 1.54 7.53
N MET A 130 -23.98 1.82 7.28
CA MET A 130 -24.58 3.15 7.47
C MET A 130 -23.87 4.25 6.68
N ALA A 131 -23.11 3.92 5.63
CA ALA A 131 -22.40 4.91 4.84
C ALA A 131 -23.38 5.72 3.97
N ILE A 132 -23.02 6.97 3.66
CA ILE A 132 -23.81 7.86 2.80
C ILE A 132 -23.57 7.63 1.31
N SER A 133 -22.47 6.97 0.97
CA SER A 133 -22.08 6.65 -0.40
C SER A 133 -21.34 5.31 -0.40
N ARG A 134 -21.42 4.59 -1.51
CA ARG A 134 -20.88 3.24 -1.66
C ARG A 134 -19.40 3.30 -2.08
N GLU A 135 -18.58 2.52 -1.41
CA GLU A 135 -17.20 2.18 -1.82
C GLU A 135 -16.36 3.44 -2.15
N GLU A 136 -15.68 3.46 -3.29
CA GLU A 136 -14.80 4.53 -3.72
C GLU A 136 -15.51 5.89 -3.83
N ASN A 137 -16.82 5.92 -4.12
CA ASN A 137 -17.58 7.17 -4.23
C ASN A 137 -17.63 7.93 -2.90
N LEU A 138 -17.54 7.24 -1.76
CA LEU A 138 -17.46 7.89 -0.45
C LEU A 138 -16.14 8.65 -0.30
N CYS A 139 -15.03 8.00 -0.63
CA CYS A 139 -13.69 8.56 -0.46
C CYS A 139 -13.40 9.64 -1.52
N LEU A 140 -13.76 9.37 -2.78
CA LEU A 140 -13.45 10.24 -3.91
C LEU A 140 -14.27 11.53 -3.95
N ALA A 141 -15.36 11.63 -3.18
CA ALA A 141 -16.03 12.91 -2.96
C ALA A 141 -15.07 13.98 -2.40
N CYS A 142 -14.14 13.56 -1.54
CA CYS A 142 -13.13 14.45 -0.94
C CYS A 142 -11.74 14.29 -1.58
N HIS A 143 -11.38 13.10 -2.07
CA HIS A 143 -10.06 12.78 -2.62
C HIS A 143 -9.91 13.04 -4.14
N ASN A 144 -10.68 13.98 -4.67
CA ASN A 144 -10.67 14.42 -6.07
C ASN A 144 -9.87 15.71 -6.33
N GLY A 145 -9.17 16.23 -5.32
CA GLY A 145 -8.39 17.48 -5.44
C GLY A 145 -9.12 18.73 -4.97
N VAL A 146 -10.41 18.65 -4.62
CA VAL A 146 -11.20 19.79 -4.13
C VAL A 146 -11.08 19.94 -2.61
N VAL A 147 -11.42 18.88 -1.86
CA VAL A 147 -11.36 18.89 -0.39
C VAL A 147 -9.95 18.50 0.08
N ALA A 148 -9.49 17.31 -0.31
CA ALA A 148 -8.11 16.90 -0.11
C ALA A 148 -7.24 17.49 -1.22
N ARG A 149 -6.12 18.12 -0.85
CA ARG A 149 -5.18 18.74 -1.81
C ARG A 149 -4.61 17.75 -2.83
N LYS A 150 -4.53 16.47 -2.48
CA LYS A 150 -4.02 15.41 -3.36
C LYS A 150 -5.19 14.80 -4.13
N ASN A 151 -5.15 14.91 -5.45
CA ASN A 151 -6.16 14.36 -6.33
C ASN A 151 -5.85 12.88 -6.63
N ILE A 152 -6.42 11.98 -5.84
CA ILE A 152 -6.29 10.53 -6.06
C ILE A 152 -7.19 10.11 -7.23
N SER A 153 -8.35 10.74 -7.37
CA SER A 153 -9.29 10.45 -8.45
C SER A 153 -8.66 10.54 -9.84
N SER A 154 -7.73 11.49 -10.07
CA SER A 154 -7.04 11.59 -11.36
C SER A 154 -6.10 10.42 -11.60
N LYS A 155 -5.41 9.91 -10.58
CA LYS A 155 -4.53 8.75 -10.68
C LYS A 155 -5.27 7.46 -10.97
N LEU A 156 -6.49 7.35 -10.49
CA LEU A 156 -7.38 6.24 -10.84
C LEU A 156 -7.88 6.29 -12.29
N GLN A 157 -7.56 7.33 -13.06
CA GLN A 157 -7.79 7.37 -14.52
C GLN A 157 -6.59 6.86 -15.33
N ASP A 158 -5.43 6.67 -14.69
CA ASP A 158 -4.22 6.22 -15.39
C ASP A 158 -4.40 4.81 -15.96
N THR A 159 -3.62 4.48 -16.99
CA THR A 159 -3.73 3.20 -17.71
C THR A 159 -3.47 2.01 -16.80
N TYR A 160 -2.44 2.09 -15.96
CA TYR A 160 -2.09 1.04 -15.00
C TYR A 160 -2.43 1.53 -13.60
N LYS A 161 -3.29 0.81 -12.89
CA LYS A 161 -3.82 1.20 -11.59
C LYS A 161 -4.30 0.02 -10.76
N HIS A 162 -4.45 0.23 -9.46
CA HIS A 162 -5.24 -0.68 -8.64
C HIS A 162 -6.74 -0.45 -8.92
N PRO A 163 -7.51 -1.51 -9.26
CA PRO A 163 -8.89 -1.36 -9.67
C PRO A 163 -9.85 -1.22 -8.47
N VAL A 164 -10.10 0.02 -8.04
CA VAL A 164 -11.05 0.41 -6.97
C VAL A 164 -12.49 0.64 -7.43
N ALA A 165 -12.81 0.24 -8.67
CA ALA A 165 -14.16 0.35 -9.22
C ALA A 165 -14.84 -1.02 -9.30
N THR A 166 -14.33 -2.01 -8.55
CA THR A 166 -14.83 -3.39 -8.62
C THR A 166 -15.98 -3.55 -7.63
N ALA A 167 -17.15 -3.03 -8.01
CA ALA A 167 -18.28 -2.89 -7.11
C ALA A 167 -18.79 -4.23 -6.52
N GLY A 168 -19.18 -4.17 -5.25
CA GLY A 168 -19.91 -5.23 -4.56
C GLY A 168 -19.08 -6.45 -4.16
N LYS A 169 -17.75 -6.37 -4.26
CA LYS A 169 -16.85 -7.45 -3.82
C LYS A 169 -16.33 -7.23 -2.41
N HIS A 170 -16.04 -5.98 -2.05
CA HIS A 170 -15.50 -5.63 -0.74
C HIS A 170 -16.52 -5.86 0.36
N LEU A 171 -16.08 -6.52 1.44
CA LEU A 171 -16.87 -6.71 2.64
C LEU A 171 -16.07 -6.22 3.86
N ALA A 172 -16.74 -5.52 4.78
CA ALA A 172 -16.09 -5.12 6.03
C ALA A 172 -15.56 -6.30 6.85
N SER A 173 -16.07 -7.52 6.62
CA SER A 173 -15.73 -8.74 7.35
C SER A 173 -14.83 -9.71 6.56
N GLU A 174 -13.98 -9.22 5.66
CA GLU A 174 -13.06 -10.08 4.90
C GLU A 174 -12.00 -10.74 5.78
N GLY A 175 -11.43 -9.98 6.71
CA GLY A 175 -10.55 -10.50 7.75
C GLY A 175 -9.47 -11.47 7.25
N ASN A 176 -9.35 -12.60 7.93
CA ASN A 176 -8.39 -13.67 7.64
C ASN A 176 -8.89 -14.67 6.57
N ASP A 177 -9.81 -14.29 5.68
CA ASP A 177 -10.28 -15.18 4.63
C ASP A 177 -9.57 -14.87 3.29
N PRO A 178 -8.52 -15.62 2.92
CA PRO A 178 -7.83 -15.38 1.66
C PRO A 178 -8.71 -15.60 0.43
N ALA A 179 -9.82 -16.36 0.53
CA ALA A 179 -10.73 -16.56 -0.60
C ALA A 179 -11.50 -15.29 -0.98
N LYS A 180 -11.52 -14.27 -0.11
CA LYS A 180 -12.09 -12.94 -0.39
C LYS A 180 -11.22 -12.06 -1.28
N PHE A 181 -9.94 -12.41 -1.43
CA PHE A 181 -8.99 -11.71 -2.30
C PHE A 181 -8.59 -12.54 -3.54
N ALA A 182 -9.13 -13.75 -3.65
CA ALA A 182 -8.70 -14.76 -4.60
C ALA A 182 -9.11 -14.47 -6.04
N SER A 183 -8.18 -14.66 -6.96
CA SER A 183 -8.42 -14.66 -8.40
C SER A 183 -9.09 -15.97 -8.87
N PRO A 184 -10.00 -15.94 -9.86
CA PRO A 184 -10.55 -14.74 -10.53
C PRO A 184 -11.79 -14.17 -9.85
N SER A 185 -12.46 -14.93 -8.97
CA SER A 185 -13.81 -14.65 -8.49
C SER A 185 -13.89 -13.39 -7.63
N ASN A 186 -13.07 -13.31 -6.58
CA ASN A 186 -13.12 -12.23 -5.60
C ASN A 186 -11.92 -11.29 -5.67
N ARG A 187 -11.09 -11.37 -6.71
CA ARG A 187 -9.99 -10.41 -6.87
C ARG A 187 -10.55 -9.00 -7.02
N HIS A 188 -10.14 -8.11 -6.12
CA HIS A 188 -10.45 -6.69 -6.11
C HIS A 188 -9.37 -5.93 -5.35
N SER A 189 -9.50 -4.61 -5.31
CA SER A 189 -8.75 -3.73 -4.42
C SER A 189 -9.59 -2.49 -4.17
N GLU A 190 -10.00 -2.24 -2.94
CA GLU A 190 -10.73 -1.04 -2.55
C GLU A 190 -9.88 -0.11 -1.69
N CYS A 191 -10.38 1.10 -1.45
CA CYS A 191 -9.70 2.08 -0.58
C CYS A 191 -9.44 1.48 0.81
N GLU A 192 -10.41 0.76 1.35
CA GLU A 192 -10.38 0.18 2.70
C GLU A 192 -9.50 -1.08 2.82
N ASP A 193 -9.11 -1.69 1.70
CA ASP A 193 -8.17 -2.81 1.70
C ASP A 193 -6.76 -2.39 2.09
N CYS A 194 -6.41 -1.12 1.86
CA CYS A 194 -5.11 -0.57 2.19
C CYS A 194 -5.18 0.49 3.29
N HIS A 195 -6.28 1.24 3.36
CA HIS A 195 -6.45 2.33 4.30
C HIS A 195 -7.51 2.02 5.34
N ASN A 196 -7.34 2.58 6.53
CA ASN A 196 -8.42 2.65 7.51
C ASN A 196 -8.72 4.13 7.79
N ALA A 197 -9.86 4.62 7.26
CA ALA A 197 -10.26 6.02 7.42
C ALA A 197 -10.41 6.42 8.90
N HIS A 198 -10.64 5.47 9.80
CA HIS A 198 -10.75 5.73 11.24
C HIS A 198 -9.41 5.81 11.96
N SER A 199 -8.30 5.46 11.30
CA SER A 199 -6.98 5.34 11.94
C SER A 199 -5.88 6.10 11.21
N ALA A 200 -6.08 6.38 9.92
CA ALA A 200 -5.08 6.99 9.06
C ALA A 200 -4.67 8.38 9.56
N LYS A 201 -3.35 8.61 9.54
CA LYS A 201 -2.73 9.88 9.93
C LYS A 201 -1.82 10.39 8.83
N ALA A 202 -1.61 11.70 8.80
CA ALA A 202 -0.56 12.30 8.00
C ALA A 202 0.80 11.95 8.63
N ASP A 203 1.76 11.57 7.79
CA ASP A 203 3.15 11.45 8.22
C ASP A 203 3.69 12.84 8.58
N SER A 204 4.04 13.06 9.85
CA SER A 204 4.82 14.24 10.25
C SER A 204 6.26 14.16 9.72
N THR A 205 6.81 12.95 9.69
CA THR A 205 8.05 12.59 8.98
C THR A 205 7.82 11.27 8.24
N PRO A 206 8.36 11.08 7.02
CA PRO A 206 8.28 9.79 6.34
C PRO A 206 8.92 8.69 7.21
N PRO A 207 8.23 7.57 7.49
CA PRO A 207 8.82 6.48 8.25
C PRO A 207 9.98 5.85 7.47
N ALA A 208 10.91 5.23 8.19
CA ALA A 208 11.98 4.45 7.60
C ALA A 208 11.46 3.04 7.23
N PRO A 209 11.75 2.53 6.02
CA PRO A 209 11.34 1.18 5.66
C PRO A 209 11.93 0.13 6.63
N PRO A 210 11.22 -0.98 6.89
CA PRO A 210 10.02 -1.42 6.16
C PRO A 210 8.72 -0.88 6.77
N THR A 211 8.80 -0.10 7.86
CA THR A 211 7.64 0.48 8.57
C THR A 211 6.78 1.29 7.61
N ALA A 212 5.50 0.95 7.48
CA ALA A 212 4.63 1.62 6.52
C ALA A 212 4.32 3.07 6.92
N SER A 213 3.86 3.87 5.95
CA SER A 213 3.27 5.20 6.19
C SER A 213 2.17 5.12 7.26
N THR A 214 2.06 6.15 8.10
CA THR A 214 0.97 6.29 9.09
C THR A 214 -0.41 6.42 8.44
N ARG A 215 -0.47 6.64 7.13
CA ARG A 215 -1.69 6.58 6.31
C ARG A 215 -2.25 5.16 6.16
N LEU A 216 -1.45 4.14 6.47
CA LEU A 216 -1.81 2.72 6.38
C LEU A 216 -2.05 2.10 7.77
N LEU A 217 -2.13 2.93 8.84
CA LEU A 217 -2.47 2.44 10.17
C LEU A 217 -3.87 1.84 10.20
N GLY A 218 -4.06 0.83 11.05
CA GLY A 218 -5.38 0.23 11.32
C GLY A 218 -5.89 -0.72 10.24
N VAL A 219 -5.10 -1.03 9.21
CA VAL A 219 -5.46 -2.02 8.18
C VAL A 219 -5.00 -3.43 8.57
N GLY A 220 -5.80 -4.44 8.22
CA GLY A 220 -5.39 -5.84 8.29
C GLY A 220 -4.28 -6.14 7.29
N ARG A 221 -3.37 -7.06 7.63
CA ARG A 221 -2.17 -7.37 6.84
C ARG A 221 -1.73 -8.82 7.04
N ILE A 222 -0.74 -9.27 6.26
CA ILE A 222 -0.16 -10.60 6.45
C ILE A 222 1.32 -10.49 6.82
N GLN A 223 1.67 -11.06 7.96
CA GLN A 223 3.04 -11.29 8.35
C GLN A 223 3.58 -12.51 7.61
N VAL A 224 4.87 -12.46 7.28
CA VAL A 224 5.57 -13.50 6.54
C VAL A 224 6.62 -14.14 7.43
N THR A 225 6.63 -15.48 7.47
CA THR A 225 7.73 -16.26 8.05
C THR A 225 8.43 -17.02 6.94
N ASN A 226 9.66 -16.63 6.63
CA ASN A 226 10.42 -17.19 5.53
C ASN A 226 11.04 -18.54 5.85
N GLY A 227 10.84 -19.50 4.95
CA GLY A 227 11.56 -20.77 4.91
C GLY A 227 12.88 -20.67 4.13
N SER A 228 13.37 -21.82 3.65
CA SER A 228 14.56 -21.87 2.79
C SER A 228 14.37 -21.13 1.46
N ALA A 229 15.48 -20.82 0.78
CA ALA A 229 15.45 -20.08 -0.49
C ALA A 229 14.49 -20.72 -1.51
N GLY A 230 13.69 -19.87 -2.18
CA GLY A 230 12.73 -20.30 -3.21
C GLY A 230 11.45 -20.97 -2.70
N THR A 231 11.31 -21.18 -1.39
CA THR A 231 10.10 -21.79 -0.83
C THR A 231 8.98 -20.76 -0.65
N VAL A 232 7.75 -21.27 -0.59
CA VAL A 232 6.58 -20.49 -0.20
C VAL A 232 6.66 -20.19 1.30
N PRO A 233 6.60 -18.91 1.72
CA PRO A 233 6.58 -18.58 3.15
C PRO A 233 5.30 -19.05 3.85
N LEU A 234 5.36 -19.10 5.18
CA LEU A 234 4.16 -19.19 6.01
C LEU A 234 3.61 -17.78 6.24
N TYR A 235 2.29 -17.69 6.35
CA TYR A 235 1.58 -16.42 6.54
C TYR A 235 0.79 -16.42 7.84
N ASN A 236 0.83 -15.30 8.56
CA ASN A 236 -0.01 -15.05 9.72
C ASN A 236 -0.81 -13.77 9.47
N TYR A 237 -2.14 -13.85 9.48
CA TYR A 237 -2.97 -12.65 9.38
C TYR A 237 -2.92 -11.86 10.67
N VAL A 238 -2.72 -10.55 10.53
CA VAL A 238 -2.75 -9.60 11.64
C VAL A 238 -3.93 -8.66 11.42
N PRO A 239 -4.93 -8.65 12.32
CA PRO A 239 -6.09 -7.77 12.21
C PRO A 239 -5.69 -6.29 12.33
N GLY A 240 -6.57 -5.42 11.86
CA GLY A 240 -6.44 -3.97 12.04
C GLY A 240 -6.26 -3.59 13.50
N GLY A 241 -5.40 -2.62 13.77
CA GLY A 241 -5.14 -2.08 15.12
C GLY A 241 -4.05 -2.80 15.92
N SER A 242 -3.53 -3.92 15.43
CA SER A 242 -2.44 -4.66 16.10
C SER A 242 -1.07 -4.23 15.57
N GLY A 243 -0.31 -3.46 16.35
CA GLY A 243 1.06 -3.04 16.03
C GLY A 243 1.20 -2.15 14.79
N THR A 244 2.43 -1.70 14.53
CA THR A 244 2.72 -0.89 13.33
C THR A 244 2.91 -1.81 12.11
N PRO A 245 2.21 -1.56 11.00
CA PRO A 245 2.36 -2.36 9.79
C PRO A 245 3.70 -2.10 9.11
N MET A 246 4.24 -3.12 8.43
CA MET A 246 5.26 -2.95 7.40
C MET A 246 4.58 -2.87 6.03
N GLU A 247 5.11 -2.09 5.09
CA GLU A 247 4.41 -1.84 3.81
C GLU A 247 4.19 -3.14 3.01
N TYR A 248 5.22 -3.99 2.96
CA TYR A 248 5.15 -5.25 2.22
C TYR A 248 4.07 -6.20 2.76
N GLU A 249 3.76 -6.16 4.07
CA GLU A 249 2.74 -7.02 4.70
C GLU A 249 1.34 -6.72 4.15
N ILE A 250 1.09 -5.48 3.73
CA ILE A 250 -0.18 -5.06 3.13
C ILE A 250 -0.20 -5.50 1.67
N CYS A 251 0.86 -5.24 0.91
CA CYS A 251 0.97 -5.63 -0.50
C CYS A 251 0.84 -7.14 -0.70
N PHE A 252 1.47 -7.92 0.18
CA PHE A 252 1.48 -9.38 0.08
C PHE A 252 0.13 -10.03 0.37
N LYS A 253 -0.87 -9.33 0.92
CA LYS A 253 -2.25 -9.85 0.95
C LYS A 253 -2.75 -10.23 -0.45
N CYS A 254 -2.38 -9.45 -1.47
CA CYS A 254 -2.87 -9.64 -2.83
C CYS A 254 -1.78 -10.11 -3.81
N HIS A 255 -0.51 -9.90 -3.49
CA HIS A 255 0.65 -10.21 -4.35
C HIS A 255 1.49 -11.38 -3.84
N SER A 256 0.96 -12.16 -2.91
CA SER A 256 1.59 -13.38 -2.44
C SER A 256 0.64 -14.58 -2.53
N SER A 257 1.19 -15.77 -2.26
CA SER A 257 0.41 -16.99 -2.19
C SER A 257 -0.43 -17.12 -0.91
N TRP A 258 -0.55 -16.08 -0.08
CA TRP A 258 -1.57 -16.05 0.97
C TRP A 258 -2.98 -16.18 0.36
N THR A 259 -3.20 -15.56 -0.79
CA THR A 259 -4.39 -15.75 -1.62
C THR A 259 -4.06 -16.35 -2.99
N THR A 260 -5.07 -16.77 -3.74
CA THR A 260 -4.92 -17.22 -5.12
C THR A 260 -4.61 -16.04 -6.04
N GLN A 261 -3.42 -16.03 -6.64
CA GLN A 261 -2.99 -14.99 -7.56
C GLN A 261 -3.47 -15.24 -9.01
N PRO A 262 -3.54 -14.19 -9.85
CA PRO A 262 -3.78 -14.35 -11.27
C PRO A 262 -2.75 -15.27 -11.93
N ALA A 263 -3.19 -16.05 -12.92
CA ALA A 263 -2.34 -16.97 -13.65
C ALA A 263 -1.13 -16.23 -14.26
N GLY A 264 0.07 -16.83 -14.12
CA GLY A 264 1.32 -16.27 -14.63
C GLY A 264 1.96 -15.18 -13.74
N GLN A 265 1.35 -14.80 -12.62
CA GLN A 265 2.01 -13.92 -11.65
C GLN A 265 2.89 -14.70 -10.68
N SER A 266 4.07 -14.17 -10.40
CA SER A 266 4.97 -14.74 -9.39
C SER A 266 4.51 -14.40 -7.98
N ASN A 267 4.72 -15.32 -7.04
CA ASN A 267 4.59 -15.04 -5.61
C ASN A 267 5.68 -14.07 -5.14
N LEU A 268 5.33 -12.81 -4.90
CA LEU A 268 6.31 -11.80 -4.51
C LEU A 268 6.93 -12.10 -3.13
N ALA A 269 6.17 -12.65 -2.18
CA ALA A 269 6.72 -13.03 -0.88
C ALA A 269 7.83 -14.09 -1.02
N SER A 270 7.68 -15.06 -1.92
CA SER A 270 8.76 -16.02 -2.22
C SER A 270 9.97 -15.38 -2.91
N LEU A 271 9.76 -14.40 -3.80
CA LEU A 271 10.87 -13.72 -4.48
C LEU A 271 11.66 -12.83 -3.51
N PHE A 272 10.99 -12.17 -2.57
CA PHE A 272 11.59 -11.30 -1.57
C PHE A 272 12.05 -12.02 -0.30
N ASN A 273 11.84 -13.34 -0.22
CA ASN A 273 12.30 -14.16 0.90
C ASN A 273 13.75 -13.81 1.26
N SER A 274 13.97 -13.39 2.50
CA SER A 274 15.25 -12.88 2.99
C SER A 274 16.35 -13.95 3.11
N ASN A 275 16.01 -15.22 2.93
CA ASN A 275 16.94 -16.34 2.78
C ASN A 275 17.36 -16.61 1.33
N ASN A 276 16.76 -15.95 0.34
CA ASN A 276 17.20 -16.03 -1.05
C ASN A 276 18.64 -15.48 -1.21
N PRO A 277 19.45 -16.07 -2.11
CA PRO A 277 20.78 -15.56 -2.43
C PRO A 277 20.84 -14.08 -2.85
N SER A 278 19.75 -13.55 -3.43
CA SER A 278 19.61 -12.11 -3.67
C SER A 278 18.15 -11.68 -3.78
N PHE A 279 17.89 -10.42 -3.41
CA PHE A 279 16.59 -9.77 -3.49
C PHE A 279 16.79 -8.25 -3.37
N HIS A 280 15.83 -7.48 -3.85
CA HIS A 280 15.70 -6.09 -3.46
C HIS A 280 15.14 -6.01 -2.03
N PRO A 281 15.72 -5.17 -1.15
CA PRO A 281 15.54 -5.24 0.31
C PRO A 281 14.23 -4.59 0.81
N VAL A 282 13.09 -5.22 0.54
CA VAL A 282 11.78 -4.77 1.06
C VAL A 282 11.46 -5.30 2.47
N GLU A 283 11.94 -6.51 2.78
CA GLU A 283 11.70 -7.18 4.07
C GLU A 283 12.91 -7.08 5.01
N ALA A 284 14.11 -7.25 4.46
CA ALA A 284 15.36 -7.30 5.21
C ALA A 284 16.54 -6.75 4.39
N GLN A 285 17.67 -6.54 5.05
CA GLN A 285 18.89 -6.00 4.43
C GLN A 285 19.35 -6.88 3.25
N GLY A 286 19.79 -6.25 2.16
CA GLY A 286 20.28 -6.94 0.98
C GLY A 286 21.55 -7.75 1.24
N LYS A 287 21.73 -8.85 0.49
CA LYS A 287 22.87 -9.79 0.66
C LYS A 287 24.19 -9.31 0.03
N ASN A 288 24.13 -8.39 -0.92
CA ASN A 288 25.32 -7.88 -1.62
C ASN A 288 25.95 -6.74 -0.80
N ARG A 289 26.69 -7.11 0.26
CA ARG A 289 27.26 -6.16 1.22
C ARG A 289 28.39 -5.33 0.60
N ASN A 290 28.87 -4.32 1.31
CA ASN A 290 30.09 -3.55 1.01
C ASN A 290 30.18 -2.94 -0.42
N ILE A 291 29.04 -2.71 -1.09
CA ILE A 291 29.05 -2.00 -2.38
C ILE A 291 29.49 -0.56 -2.12
N ASN A 292 30.34 -0.02 -2.98
CA ASN A 292 30.77 1.37 -2.88
C ASN A 292 29.54 2.29 -2.80
N PRO A 293 29.40 3.15 -1.76
CA PRO A 293 28.25 4.04 -1.61
C PRO A 293 28.01 4.93 -2.84
N ASN A 294 29.07 5.33 -3.56
CA ASN A 294 28.97 6.15 -4.77
C ASN A 294 28.46 5.40 -6.00
N ALA A 295 28.25 4.08 -5.90
CA ALA A 295 27.56 3.30 -6.92
C ALA A 295 26.05 3.60 -6.94
N PHE A 296 25.53 4.26 -5.91
CA PHE A 296 24.13 4.63 -5.80
C PHE A 296 23.93 6.13 -6.00
N VAL A 297 22.70 6.55 -6.25
CA VAL A 297 22.36 7.97 -6.31
C VAL A 297 22.20 8.55 -4.91
N ASN A 298 22.72 9.75 -4.70
CA ASN A 298 22.35 10.59 -3.57
C ASN A 298 20.95 11.13 -3.85
N LYS A 299 19.92 10.78 -3.06
CA LYS A 299 18.58 11.36 -3.26
C LYS A 299 18.60 12.84 -2.86
N PRO A 300 18.05 13.76 -3.68
CA PRO A 300 17.99 15.18 -3.32
C PRO A 300 16.80 15.59 -2.46
N ASP A 301 15.88 14.69 -2.08
CA ASP A 301 14.64 15.10 -1.44
C ASP A 301 14.07 14.02 -0.52
N TRP A 302 13.50 14.46 0.61
CA TRP A 302 12.71 13.79 1.66
C TRP A 302 13.29 12.57 2.41
N SER A 303 14.36 11.95 1.91
CA SER A 303 15.19 10.98 2.64
C SER A 303 16.51 11.63 3.01
N ILE A 304 16.75 11.90 4.29
CA ILE A 304 18.01 12.46 4.80
C ILE A 304 19.26 11.58 4.55
N LEU A 305 19.12 10.43 3.87
CA LEU A 305 20.22 9.50 3.61
C LEU A 305 20.22 9.05 2.13
N ALA A 306 21.40 9.12 1.52
CA ALA A 306 21.68 8.55 0.20
C ALA A 306 21.37 7.05 0.16
N TRP A 307 21.06 6.53 -1.03
CA TRP A 307 20.95 5.09 -1.22
C TRP A 307 22.30 4.43 -0.96
N THR A 308 22.30 3.34 -0.21
CA THR A 308 23.48 2.54 0.10
C THR A 308 23.08 1.06 0.16
N TRP A 309 24.06 0.17 0.16
CA TRP A 309 23.84 -1.28 0.09
C TRP A 309 23.09 -1.88 1.28
N ASP A 310 23.02 -1.14 2.39
CA ASP A 310 22.35 -1.50 3.63
C ASP A 310 20.95 -0.90 3.78
N LYS A 311 20.48 -0.10 2.81
CA LYS A 311 19.12 0.47 2.87
C LYS A 311 18.05 -0.55 2.54
N LEU A 312 16.97 -0.47 3.29
CA LEU A 312 15.69 -1.06 2.91
C LEU A 312 14.94 -0.13 1.94
N MET A 313 13.95 -0.67 1.25
CA MET A 313 13.10 0.08 0.34
C MET A 313 11.62 -0.28 0.51
N TYR A 314 10.76 0.61 0.03
CA TYR A 314 9.34 0.37 -0.09
C TYR A 314 9.02 -0.29 -1.44
N CYS A 315 7.96 -1.08 -1.50
CA CYS A 315 7.34 -1.47 -2.77
C CYS A 315 6.98 -0.20 -3.58
N ALA A 316 6.51 0.85 -2.90
CA ALA A 316 6.15 2.12 -3.50
C ALA A 316 7.34 2.98 -3.99
N ASP A 317 8.61 2.61 -3.69
CA ASP A 317 9.75 3.25 -4.35
C ASP A 317 9.78 2.94 -5.86
N CYS A 318 9.20 1.80 -6.26
CA CYS A 318 9.05 1.39 -7.65
C CYS A 318 7.61 1.49 -8.15
N HIS A 319 6.63 1.09 -7.32
CA HIS A 319 5.21 0.99 -7.67
C HIS A 319 4.40 2.17 -7.12
N THR A 320 4.41 3.29 -7.83
CA THR A 320 3.72 4.53 -7.43
C THR A 320 3.43 5.38 -8.67
N SER A 321 2.69 6.47 -8.50
CA SER A 321 2.45 7.47 -9.55
C SER A 321 3.74 7.99 -10.18
N ASP A 322 3.71 8.18 -11.49
CA ASP A 322 4.85 8.55 -12.34
C ASP A 322 5.18 10.05 -12.34
N ASP A 323 4.30 10.87 -11.77
CA ASP A 323 4.49 12.32 -11.66
C ASP A 323 4.91 12.77 -10.25
N GLY A 324 4.97 11.85 -9.28
CA GLY A 324 5.31 12.13 -7.89
C GLY A 324 4.32 13.03 -7.13
N THR A 325 3.20 13.44 -7.73
CA THR A 325 2.24 14.35 -7.08
C THR A 325 1.45 13.64 -6.00
N VAL A 326 1.15 12.37 -6.23
CA VAL A 326 0.45 11.45 -5.32
C VAL A 326 1.37 10.27 -5.02
N ARG A 327 1.66 10.04 -3.74
CA ARG A 327 2.45 8.90 -3.28
C ARG A 327 1.55 7.67 -3.11
N GLY A 328 2.08 6.49 -3.41
CA GLY A 328 1.40 5.21 -3.23
C GLY A 328 0.86 4.62 -4.56
N PRO A 329 0.52 3.33 -4.57
CA PRO A 329 0.25 2.58 -5.80
C PRO A 329 -1.19 2.80 -6.32
N HIS A 330 -1.59 4.04 -6.58
CA HIS A 330 -2.94 4.34 -7.07
C HIS A 330 -3.04 4.13 -8.59
N GLY A 331 -2.18 4.82 -9.34
CA GLY A 331 -2.09 4.68 -10.80
C GLY A 331 -0.82 5.31 -11.35
N SER A 332 -0.46 4.90 -12.58
CA SER A 332 0.68 5.42 -13.34
C SER A 332 0.50 5.13 -14.83
N MET A 333 1.10 5.96 -15.68
CA MET A 333 1.16 5.73 -17.13
C MET A 333 2.14 4.62 -17.52
N ASN A 334 3.06 4.23 -16.64
CA ASN A 334 4.01 3.15 -16.91
C ASN A 334 3.45 1.79 -16.51
N ARG A 335 3.69 0.78 -17.36
CA ARG A 335 3.25 -0.60 -17.16
C ARG A 335 3.63 -1.12 -15.78
N TYR A 336 2.70 -1.83 -15.13
CA TYR A 336 2.83 -2.38 -13.77
C TYR A 336 2.85 -1.32 -12.65
N LEU A 337 2.16 -0.19 -12.86
CA LEU A 337 2.13 0.95 -11.93
C LEU A 337 3.53 1.49 -11.59
N LEU A 338 4.44 1.52 -12.56
CA LEU A 338 5.82 1.90 -12.24
C LEU A 338 5.98 3.42 -12.19
N LYS A 339 6.79 3.90 -11.25
CA LYS A 339 7.12 5.33 -11.12
C LYS A 339 7.81 5.88 -12.37
N LYS A 340 8.61 5.05 -13.03
CA LYS A 340 9.42 5.41 -14.19
C LYS A 340 9.41 4.28 -15.22
N PRO A 341 9.76 4.57 -16.48
CA PRO A 341 9.84 3.55 -17.51
C PRO A 341 10.79 2.41 -17.13
N TYR A 342 10.34 1.19 -17.42
CA TYR A 342 11.13 -0.03 -17.28
C TYR A 342 10.66 -1.04 -18.33
N THR A 343 11.59 -1.48 -19.17
CA THR A 343 11.30 -2.45 -20.23
C THR A 343 11.81 -3.83 -19.83
N ALA A 344 10.88 -4.75 -19.55
CA ALA A 344 11.16 -6.15 -19.24
C ALA A 344 11.43 -6.99 -20.50
N ASN A 345 12.44 -6.60 -21.28
CA ASN A 345 12.83 -7.27 -22.53
C ASN A 345 14.36 -7.32 -22.63
N PRO A 346 14.97 -8.49 -22.97
CA PRO A 346 16.42 -8.61 -23.09
C PRO A 346 16.99 -8.02 -24.38
N ALA A 347 16.15 -7.71 -25.37
CA ALA A 347 16.59 -7.19 -26.67
C ALA A 347 17.45 -5.93 -26.54
N GLN A 348 18.43 -5.81 -27.45
CA GLN A 348 19.38 -4.70 -27.43
C GLN A 348 18.66 -3.36 -27.55
N ARG A 349 18.99 -2.44 -26.64
CA ARG A 349 18.47 -1.07 -26.63
C ARG A 349 19.37 -0.15 -25.82
N THR A 350 19.37 1.13 -26.15
CA THR A 350 19.98 2.13 -25.30
C THR A 350 19.15 2.30 -24.03
N MET A 351 19.80 2.28 -22.86
CA MET A 351 19.16 2.61 -21.60
C MET A 351 19.25 4.12 -21.35
N SER A 352 18.17 4.73 -20.87
CA SER A 352 18.14 6.14 -20.47
C SER A 352 18.46 6.29 -18.97
N SER A 353 19.14 7.38 -18.59
CA SER A 353 19.36 7.74 -17.18
C SER A 353 18.08 8.07 -16.42
N THR A 354 16.95 8.23 -17.12
CA THR A 354 15.62 8.46 -16.54
C THR A 354 14.81 7.18 -16.30
N GLU A 355 15.37 6.00 -16.56
CA GLU A 355 14.71 4.72 -16.27
C GLU A 355 14.70 4.39 -14.77
N LEU A 356 13.76 3.53 -14.37
CA LEU A 356 13.45 3.22 -12.97
C LEU A 356 14.66 2.82 -12.13
N CYS A 357 15.56 1.99 -12.66
CA CYS A 357 16.73 1.50 -11.94
C CYS A 357 17.62 2.66 -11.43
N PHE A 358 17.65 3.76 -12.17
CA PHE A 358 18.52 4.89 -11.91
C PHE A 358 17.96 5.89 -10.87
N ASP A 359 16.80 5.58 -10.27
CA ASP A 359 16.36 6.22 -9.02
C ASP A 359 17.16 5.76 -7.79
N CYS A 360 17.91 4.66 -7.93
CA CYS A 360 18.71 4.08 -6.86
C CYS A 360 20.15 3.83 -7.31
N HIS A 361 20.35 3.29 -8.51
CA HIS A 361 21.66 2.97 -9.05
C HIS A 361 22.23 4.14 -9.86
N ARG A 362 23.50 4.48 -9.68
CA ARG A 362 24.10 5.59 -10.42
C ARG A 362 24.29 5.24 -11.90
N TYR A 363 23.64 5.97 -12.79
CA TYR A 363 23.72 5.76 -14.23
C TYR A 363 25.18 5.71 -14.74
N ASP A 364 26.03 6.63 -14.30
CA ASP A 364 27.41 6.69 -14.77
C ASP A 364 28.25 5.47 -14.36
N THR A 365 27.90 4.85 -13.25
CA THR A 365 28.58 3.65 -12.75
C THR A 365 28.20 2.42 -13.57
N TYR A 366 26.94 2.32 -14.01
CA TYR A 366 26.39 1.08 -14.57
C TYR A 366 26.13 1.10 -16.08
N ALA A 367 25.89 2.27 -16.67
CA ALA A 367 25.40 2.39 -18.05
C ALA A 367 26.16 3.41 -18.91
N ASN A 368 26.88 4.38 -18.33
CA ASN A 368 27.62 5.36 -19.12
C ASN A 368 29.04 4.88 -19.48
N ASN A 369 29.27 4.44 -20.72
CA ASN A 369 30.61 4.04 -21.15
C ASN A 369 31.61 5.21 -21.26
N ASN A 370 31.15 6.45 -21.29
CA ASN A 370 32.03 7.62 -21.37
C ASN A 370 32.47 8.13 -19.98
N ALA A 371 31.98 7.53 -18.89
CA ALA A 371 32.41 7.88 -17.55
C ALA A 371 33.89 7.56 -17.30
N THR A 372 34.51 8.27 -16.36
CA THR A 372 35.90 8.01 -15.96
C THR A 372 36.04 6.64 -15.28
N ASN A 373 37.24 6.06 -15.30
CA ASN A 373 37.48 4.78 -14.61
C ASN A 373 37.23 4.87 -13.10
N THR A 374 37.42 6.03 -12.49
CA THR A 374 37.07 6.27 -11.07
C THR A 374 35.57 6.03 -10.83
N ILE A 375 34.70 6.58 -11.69
CA ILE A 375 33.24 6.44 -11.53
C ILE A 375 32.80 5.02 -11.88
N LYS A 376 33.30 4.47 -12.98
CA LYS A 376 33.04 3.06 -13.38
C LYS A 376 33.45 2.09 -12.27
N GLY A 377 34.56 2.38 -11.59
CA GLY A 377 35.14 1.59 -10.51
C GLY A 377 34.28 1.50 -9.26
N TYR A 378 33.23 2.31 -9.11
CA TYR A 378 32.26 2.14 -8.02
C TYR A 378 31.46 0.85 -8.16
N SER A 379 31.32 0.28 -9.36
CA SER A 379 30.82 -1.09 -9.55
C SER A 379 31.94 -2.09 -9.30
N ARG A 380 31.64 -3.23 -8.66
CA ARG A 380 32.57 -4.37 -8.60
C ARG A 380 32.95 -4.90 -9.98
N PHE A 381 32.04 -4.81 -10.94
CA PHE A 381 32.20 -5.38 -12.29
C PHE A 381 32.34 -4.25 -13.32
N ASN A 382 33.55 -3.70 -13.43
CA ASN A 382 33.95 -2.62 -14.34
C ASN A 382 35.48 -2.40 -14.28
N PRO A 383 36.04 -1.51 -15.12
CA PRO A 383 37.41 -1.02 -14.92
C PRO A 383 37.59 -0.40 -13.53
N PRO A 384 38.80 -0.40 -12.97
CA PRO A 384 40.05 -0.90 -13.56
C PRO A 384 40.23 -2.43 -13.51
N ALA A 385 39.55 -3.16 -12.62
CA ALA A 385 39.76 -4.61 -12.47
C ALA A 385 39.31 -5.42 -13.70
N PHE A 386 38.22 -5.01 -14.34
CA PHE A 386 37.69 -5.72 -15.51
C PHE A 386 37.30 -4.77 -16.63
N SER A 387 38.03 -4.81 -17.75
CA SER A 387 37.92 -3.83 -18.84
C SER A 387 36.54 -3.78 -19.50
N GLN A 388 35.80 -4.89 -19.54
CA GLN A 388 34.52 -5.03 -20.23
C GLN A 388 33.35 -5.34 -19.28
N GLY A 389 33.18 -4.51 -18.24
CA GLY A 389 32.13 -4.70 -17.22
C GLY A 389 30.74 -4.17 -17.58
N HIS A 390 30.01 -3.64 -16.58
CA HIS A 390 28.68 -3.08 -16.75
C HIS A 390 28.61 -1.99 -17.81
N THR A 391 29.47 -0.96 -17.77
CA THR A 391 29.35 0.16 -18.72
C THR A 391 29.66 -0.25 -20.16
N TYR A 392 30.44 -1.31 -20.35
CA TYR A 392 30.67 -1.90 -21.66
C TYR A 392 29.41 -2.62 -22.18
N HIS A 393 28.85 -3.53 -21.39
CA HIS A 393 27.69 -4.32 -21.81
C HIS A 393 26.42 -3.47 -21.93
N VAL A 394 26.16 -2.59 -20.97
CA VAL A 394 24.96 -1.75 -20.94
C VAL A 394 25.12 -0.53 -21.84
N GLY A 395 26.24 0.19 -21.72
CA GLY A 395 26.46 1.44 -22.44
C GLY A 395 26.90 1.27 -23.88
N SER A 396 27.89 0.41 -24.14
CA SER A 396 28.46 0.24 -25.49
C SER A 396 27.71 -0.80 -26.30
N ARG A 397 27.49 -1.98 -25.72
CA ARG A 397 26.84 -3.12 -26.39
C ARG A 397 25.31 -3.07 -26.32
N ARG A 398 24.75 -2.12 -25.56
CA ARG A 398 23.31 -1.86 -25.46
C ARG A 398 22.50 -3.06 -24.97
N TYR A 399 23.07 -3.90 -24.11
CA TYR A 399 22.32 -4.96 -23.44
C TYR A 399 21.69 -4.39 -22.16
N PRO A 400 20.35 -4.35 -22.06
CA PRO A 400 19.69 -3.75 -20.90
C PRO A 400 19.94 -4.57 -19.63
N CYS A 401 19.76 -3.98 -18.45
CA CYS A 401 19.88 -4.70 -17.18
C CYS A 401 19.00 -5.97 -17.15
N TYR A 402 17.84 -5.94 -17.81
CA TYR A 402 16.95 -7.11 -17.94
C TYR A 402 17.59 -8.28 -18.71
N ALA A 403 18.62 -8.12 -19.51
CA ALA A 403 19.28 -9.26 -20.14
C ALA A 403 19.94 -10.19 -19.09
N CYS A 404 20.39 -9.64 -17.96
CA CYS A 404 21.17 -10.35 -16.94
C CYS A 404 20.53 -10.40 -15.56
N HIS A 405 19.67 -9.43 -15.22
CA HIS A 405 19.09 -9.26 -13.88
C HIS A 405 17.56 -9.38 -13.89
N GLN A 406 17.02 -9.99 -12.85
CA GLN A 406 15.61 -9.85 -12.47
C GLN A 406 15.40 -8.71 -11.47
N SER A 407 14.16 -8.28 -11.27
CA SER A 407 13.86 -7.05 -10.51
C SER A 407 13.38 -7.25 -9.08
N HIS A 408 13.09 -8.49 -8.65
CA HIS A 408 12.56 -8.74 -7.31
C HIS A 408 13.54 -9.55 -6.46
N GLY A 409 13.74 -10.84 -6.79
CA GLY A 409 14.71 -11.67 -6.09
C GLY A 409 14.93 -13.02 -6.73
N SER A 410 16.06 -13.64 -6.41
CA SER A 410 16.56 -14.87 -7.00
C SER A 410 16.79 -15.91 -5.93
N ALA A 411 16.06 -17.03 -6.02
CA ALA A 411 16.27 -18.19 -5.15
C ALA A 411 17.58 -18.93 -5.44
N ALA A 412 18.21 -18.70 -6.60
CA ALA A 412 19.32 -19.52 -7.08
C ALA A 412 20.67 -18.79 -7.12
N ARG A 413 20.68 -17.46 -7.29
CA ARG A 413 21.92 -16.72 -7.64
C ARG A 413 22.05 -15.40 -6.91
N PRO A 414 23.27 -14.98 -6.56
CA PRO A 414 23.52 -13.65 -6.00
C PRO A 414 23.34 -12.55 -7.06
N GLY A 415 23.24 -11.29 -6.60
CA GLY A 415 23.23 -10.10 -7.47
C GLY A 415 22.04 -10.01 -8.42
N LEU A 416 20.91 -10.65 -8.11
CA LEU A 416 19.72 -10.73 -8.95
C LEU A 416 19.96 -11.35 -10.33
N ILE A 417 21.04 -12.11 -10.49
CA ILE A 417 21.39 -12.73 -11.77
C ILE A 417 20.36 -13.78 -12.16
N VAL A 418 19.97 -13.77 -13.42
CA VAL A 418 19.09 -14.76 -14.05
C VAL A 418 19.78 -15.35 -15.28
N THR A 419 19.50 -16.63 -15.55
CA THR A 419 20.01 -17.36 -16.71
C THR A 419 18.85 -17.79 -17.62
N GLY A 420 19.14 -18.09 -18.88
CA GLY A 420 18.16 -18.59 -19.85
C GLY A 420 17.43 -17.50 -20.66
N ARG A 421 17.86 -16.24 -20.56
CA ARG A 421 17.41 -15.16 -21.45
C ARG A 421 18.30 -15.09 -22.70
N SER A 422 17.72 -14.68 -23.83
CA SER A 422 18.44 -14.44 -25.10
C SER A 422 18.08 -13.06 -25.67
N PRO A 423 19.04 -12.14 -25.83
CA PRO A 423 20.41 -12.24 -25.33
C PRO A 423 20.44 -12.27 -23.79
N GLY A 424 21.46 -12.90 -23.20
CA GLY A 424 21.56 -13.02 -21.74
C GLY A 424 22.66 -13.96 -21.29
N LEU A 425 22.46 -14.59 -20.13
CA LEU A 425 23.42 -15.52 -19.52
C LEU A 425 22.93 -16.97 -19.61
N ASN A 426 23.79 -17.87 -20.07
CA ASN A 426 23.61 -19.31 -19.94
C ASN A 426 24.05 -19.80 -18.56
N SER A 427 25.19 -19.30 -18.06
CA SER A 427 25.70 -19.63 -16.73
C SER A 427 26.43 -18.45 -16.08
N TYR A 428 26.49 -18.47 -14.75
CA TYR A 428 27.19 -17.49 -13.93
C TYR A 428 27.68 -18.15 -12.64
N THR A 429 28.96 -17.96 -12.33
CA THR A 429 29.60 -18.44 -11.11
C THR A 429 30.31 -17.29 -10.43
N GLN A 430 30.09 -17.14 -9.14
CA GLN A 430 30.70 -16.10 -8.31
C GLN A 430 31.77 -16.71 -7.42
N THR A 431 32.98 -16.12 -7.37
CA THR A 431 34.02 -16.45 -6.38
C THR A 431 34.18 -15.30 -5.37
N THR A 432 35.21 -15.30 -4.53
CA THR A 432 35.50 -14.20 -3.60
C THR A 432 36.10 -12.98 -4.31
N THR A 433 37.03 -13.19 -5.24
CA THR A 433 37.78 -12.14 -5.97
C THR A 433 37.29 -11.90 -7.40
N GLY A 434 36.30 -12.66 -7.87
CA GLY A 434 35.91 -12.62 -9.27
C GLY A 434 34.75 -13.55 -9.58
N GLY A 435 34.85 -14.24 -10.71
CA GLY A 435 33.92 -15.27 -11.13
C GLY A 435 34.07 -15.60 -12.61
N SER A 436 33.07 -16.30 -13.15
CA SER A 436 32.94 -16.54 -14.58
C SER A 436 31.49 -16.39 -15.03
N CYS A 437 31.31 -16.02 -16.29
CA CYS A 437 30.01 -15.97 -16.94
C CYS A 437 30.09 -16.54 -18.36
N SER A 438 29.02 -17.21 -18.78
CA SER A 438 28.86 -17.71 -20.13
C SER A 438 27.61 -17.06 -20.73
N PRO A 439 27.74 -15.99 -21.53
CA PRO A 439 26.60 -15.36 -22.17
C PRO A 439 26.17 -16.07 -23.45
N THR A 440 25.03 -15.70 -23.98
CA THR A 440 24.53 -16.19 -25.28
C THR A 440 25.27 -15.58 -26.48
N CYS A 441 26.02 -14.49 -26.27
CA CYS A 441 26.56 -13.68 -27.36
C CYS A 441 28.06 -13.91 -27.64
N HIS A 442 28.80 -14.48 -26.68
CA HIS A 442 30.22 -14.79 -26.82
C HIS A 442 30.62 -15.92 -25.87
N GLY A 443 31.81 -16.50 -26.07
CA GLY A 443 32.32 -17.58 -25.22
C GLY A 443 32.50 -17.19 -23.75
N THR A 444 32.65 -18.19 -22.89
CA THR A 444 32.84 -18.01 -21.44
C THR A 444 34.02 -17.10 -21.12
N GLN A 445 33.81 -16.19 -20.17
CA GLN A 445 34.84 -15.27 -19.68
C GLN A 445 34.98 -15.36 -18.16
N THR A 446 36.21 -15.19 -17.68
CA THR A 446 36.50 -14.97 -16.26
C THR A 446 36.64 -13.48 -15.98
N TYR A 447 36.18 -13.02 -14.82
CA TYR A 447 36.30 -11.63 -14.41
C TYR A 447 36.86 -11.53 -13.00
N THR A 448 37.49 -10.40 -12.71
CA THR A 448 37.92 -9.98 -11.37
C THR A 448 37.09 -8.78 -10.92
N ILE A 449 37.05 -8.52 -9.61
CA ILE A 449 36.28 -7.40 -9.04
C ILE A 449 37.18 -6.27 -8.53
N ASN A 450 36.65 -5.05 -8.54
CA ASN A 450 37.36 -3.86 -8.03
C ASN A 450 37.59 -3.86 -6.51
N TYR A 451 36.70 -4.51 -5.74
CA TYR A 451 36.79 -4.55 -4.28
C TYR A 451 35.99 -5.74 -3.73
N SER A 452 36.37 -6.20 -2.52
CA SER A 452 35.83 -7.39 -1.87
C SER A 452 34.31 -7.35 -1.67
N ARG A 453 33.70 -8.53 -1.54
CA ARG A 453 32.26 -8.73 -1.42
C ARG A 453 31.72 -8.43 -0.02
#